data_AF-A0A528AJS7-F1
#
_entry.id   AF-A0A528AJS7-F1
#
_cell.length_a   1.000
_cell.length_b   1.000
_cell.length_c   1.000
_cell.angle_alpha   90.00
_cell.angle_beta   90.00
_cell.angle_gamma   90.00
#
_symmetry.space_group_name_H-M   'P 1'
#
loop_
_entity.id
_entity.type
_entity.pdbx_description
1 polymer ?
#
loop_
_entity_poly.entity_id
_entity_poly.type
_entity_poly.pdbx_seq_one_letter_code
_entity_poly.pdbx_strand_id
1 'polypeptide(L)' 'GVAALGLNAAANGVAITVVGQDITAGRPPPVDVVAAGDLFYGQDLADRVIPFLDRCLAARINVLIGDPGRAYLP' A
#
# COMPACT_ATOMS: atom_id res chain seq x y z
N GLY A 1 -12.80 -7.44 1.95
CA GLY A 1 -12.22 -6.08 1.86
C GLY A 1 -13.14 -5.11 1.12
N VAL A 2 -13.37 -5.31 -0.18
CA VAL A 2 -14.03 -4.34 -1.07
C VAL A 2 -15.36 -3.78 -0.54
N ALA A 3 -16.28 -4.63 -0.06
CA ALA A 3 -17.55 -4.17 0.50
C ALA A 3 -17.35 -3.25 1.73
N ALA A 4 -16.44 -3.61 2.63
CA ALA A 4 -16.12 -2.81 3.81
C ALA A 4 -15.47 -1.47 3.44
N LEU A 5 -14.59 -1.44 2.43
CA LEU A 5 -14.01 -0.20 1.91
C LEU A 5 -15.10 0.76 1.42
N GLY A 6 -16.09 0.26 0.68
CA GLY A 6 -17.22 1.06 0.20
C GLY A 6 -18.07 1.63 1.34
N LEU A 7 -18.38 0.80 2.35
CA LEU A 7 -19.13 1.24 3.53
C LEU A 7 -18.38 2.32 4.32
N ASN A 8 -17.07 2.15 4.52
CA ASN A 8 -16.24 3.13 5.23
C ASN A 8 -16.14 4.44 4.46
N ALA A 9 -15.97 4.38 3.13
CA ALA A 9 -15.94 5.56 2.29
C ALA A 9 -17.25 6.35 2.37
N ALA A 10 -18.39 5.66 2.29
CA ALA A 10 -19.71 6.26 2.45
C ALA A 10 -19.90 6.88 3.84
N ALA A 11 -19.50 6.18 4.91
CA ALA A 11 -19.59 6.67 6.28
C ALA A 11 -18.76 7.95 6.53
N ASN A 12 -17.68 8.15 5.79
CA ASN A 12 -16.80 9.32 5.89
C ASN A 12 -17.07 10.38 4.81
N GLY A 13 -18.00 10.14 3.88
CA GLY A 13 -18.30 11.07 2.79
C GLY A 13 -17.15 11.27 1.80
N VAL A 14 -16.26 10.29 1.65
CA VAL A 14 -15.10 10.35 0.76
C VAL A 14 -15.26 9.45 -0.46
N ALA A 15 -14.70 9.86 -1.58
CA ALA A 15 -14.62 9.02 -2.77
C ALA A 15 -13.31 8.21 -2.75
N ILE A 16 -13.40 6.93 -3.11
CA ILE A 16 -12.23 6.05 -3.25
C ILE A 16 -12.31 5.27 -4.56
N THR A 17 -11.15 4.92 -5.11
CA THR A 17 -11.03 3.90 -6.16
C THR A 17 -10.40 2.66 -5.56
N VAL A 18 -11.05 1.51 -5.72
CA VAL A 18 -10.57 0.23 -5.18
C VAL A 18 -9.94 -0.58 -6.30
N VAL A 19 -8.69 -1.01 -6.09
CA VAL A 19 -7.99 -1.93 -6.98
C VAL A 19 -7.92 -3.29 -6.31
N GLY A 20 -8.62 -4.29 -6.85
CA GLY A 20 -8.67 -5.66 -6.31
C GLY A 20 -7.61 -6.61 -6.88
N GLN A 21 -6.66 -6.08 -7.65
CA GLN A 21 -5.59 -6.85 -8.31
C GLN A 21 -4.28 -6.66 -7.54
N ASP A 22 -3.38 -7.65 -7.61
CA ASP A 22 -2.03 -7.50 -7.11
C ASP A 22 -1.26 -6.48 -7.98
N ILE A 23 -0.83 -5.39 -7.35
CA ILE A 23 -0.07 -4.30 -7.99
C ILE A 23 1.44 -4.40 -7.74
N THR A 24 1.89 -5.32 -6.87
CA THR A 24 3.27 -5.37 -6.37
C THR A 24 4.29 -5.76 -7.45
N ALA A 25 3.86 -6.42 -8.52
CA ALA A 25 4.68 -6.70 -9.70
C ALA A 25 4.62 -5.58 -10.76
N GLY A 26 3.72 -4.61 -10.61
CA GLY A 26 3.44 -3.57 -11.60
C GLY A 26 4.36 -2.35 -11.53
N ARG A 27 4.09 -1.38 -12.41
CA ARG A 27 4.72 -0.05 -12.37
C ARG A 27 4.15 0.80 -11.21
N PRO A 28 4.93 1.76 -10.69
CA PRO A 28 4.41 2.74 -9.74
C PRO A 28 3.16 3.47 -10.27
N PRO A 29 2.14 3.70 -9.44
CA PRO A 29 0.96 4.46 -9.82
C PRO A 29 1.28 5.97 -9.91
N PRO A 30 0.51 6.75 -10.68
CA PRO A 30 0.71 8.19 -10.82
C PRO A 30 0.11 8.95 -9.62
N VAL A 31 0.73 8.81 -8.45
CA VAL A 31 0.30 9.43 -7.18
C VAL A 31 1.48 10.13 -6.51
N ASP A 32 1.19 11.10 -5.65
CA ASP A 32 2.24 11.82 -4.92
C ASP A 32 2.74 11.04 -3.68
N VAL A 33 1.85 10.23 -3.08
CA VAL A 33 2.11 9.50 -1.83
C VAL A 33 1.58 8.07 -1.93
N VAL A 34 2.39 7.12 -1.47
CA VAL A 34 1.98 5.75 -1.15
C VAL A 34 2.06 5.56 0.36
N ALA A 35 0.93 5.24 0.99
CA ALA A 35 0.87 4.90 2.40
C ALA A 35 0.61 3.40 2.57
N ALA A 36 1.46 2.73 3.33
CA ALA A 36 1.40 1.31 3.63
C ALA A 36 1.29 1.11 5.14
N GLY A 37 0.25 0.39 5.58
CA GLY A 37 0.01 0.09 6.99
C GLY A 37 -0.08 -1.40 7.25
N ASP A 38 0.60 -1.88 8.30
CA ASP A 38 0.56 -3.29 8.77
C ASP A 38 0.79 -4.31 7.64
N LEU A 39 1.84 -4.12 6.84
CA LEU A 39 2.19 -5.01 5.72
C LEU A 39 3.36 -5.95 6.06
N PHE A 40 4.15 -5.66 7.10
CA PHE A 40 5.39 -6.38 7.38
C PHE A 40 5.22 -7.50 8.41
N TYR A 41 4.00 -8.04 8.53
CA TYR A 41 3.70 -9.15 9.44
C TYR A 41 4.14 -10.53 8.92
N GLY A 42 4.42 -10.66 7.61
CA GLY A 42 4.84 -11.90 6.98
C GLY A 42 5.92 -11.68 5.94
N GLN A 43 6.92 -12.56 5.93
CA GLN A 43 8.08 -12.46 5.04
C GLN A 43 7.69 -12.46 3.56
N ASP A 44 6.84 -13.41 3.12
CA ASP A 44 6.38 -13.49 1.72
C ASP A 44 5.68 -12.21 1.23
N LEU A 45 5.01 -11.48 2.14
CA LEU A 45 4.36 -10.21 1.83
C LEU A 45 5.40 -9.09 1.74
N ALA A 46 6.33 -9.03 2.71
CA ALA A 46 7.43 -8.07 2.69
C ALA A 46 8.28 -8.21 1.41
N ASP A 47 8.62 -9.43 1.01
CA ASP A 47 9.42 -9.74 -0.17
C ASP A 47 8.77 -9.25 -1.48
N ARG A 48 7.43 -9.16 -1.53
CA ARG A 48 6.70 -8.62 -2.68
C ARG A 48 6.54 -7.10 -2.61
N VAL A 49 6.27 -6.57 -1.42
CA VAL A 49 5.94 -5.16 -1.21
C VAL A 49 7.20 -4.29 -1.26
N ILE A 50 8.32 -4.71 -0.68
CA ILE A 50 9.55 -3.90 -0.62
C ILE A 50 10.02 -3.50 -2.03
N PRO A 51 10.18 -4.43 -3.00
CA PRO A 51 10.59 -4.06 -4.36
C PRO A 51 9.60 -3.11 -5.05
N PHE A 52 8.32 -3.18 -4.72
CA PHE A 52 7.32 -2.26 -5.26
C PHE A 52 7.50 -0.86 -4.67
N LEU A 53 7.69 -0.74 -3.35
CA LEU A 53 7.94 0.54 -2.69
C LEU A 53 9.26 1.17 -3.17
N ASP A 54 10.30 0.37 -3.40
CA ASP A 54 11.56 0.84 -3.99
C ASP A 54 11.35 1.46 -5.38
N ARG A 55 10.51 0.84 -6.23
CA ARG A 55 10.15 1.44 -7.53
C ARG A 55 9.37 2.74 -7.37
N CYS A 56 8.49 2.84 -6.37
CA CYS A 56 7.79 4.09 -6.06
C CYS A 56 8.76 5.21 -5.64
N LEU A 57 9.73 4.90 -4.77
CA LEU A 57 10.77 5.85 -4.36
C LEU A 57 11.64 6.30 -5.55
N ALA A 58 12.03 5.36 -6.42
CA ALA A 58 12.77 5.67 -7.64
C ALA A 58 11.98 6.59 -8.60
N ALA A 59 10.66 6.46 -8.61
CA ALA A 59 9.74 7.34 -9.34
C ALA A 59 9.45 8.67 -8.61
N ARG A 60 10.16 8.98 -7.51
CA ARG A 60 10.02 10.21 -6.71
C ARG A 60 8.66 10.35 -6.00
N ILE A 61 7.99 9.22 -5.76
CA ILE A 61 6.77 9.14 -4.95
C ILE A 61 7.17 9.05 -3.48
N ASN A 62 6.47 9.79 -2.60
CA ASN A 62 6.72 9.71 -1.17
C ASN A 62 6.11 8.42 -0.58
N VAL A 63 6.90 7.62 0.12
CA VAL A 63 6.44 6.37 0.74
C VAL A 63 6.37 6.53 2.25
N LEU A 64 5.20 6.27 2.83
CA LEU A 64 4.96 6.30 4.28
C LEU A 64 4.62 4.90 4.76
N ILE A 65 5.40 4.39 5.72
CA ILE A 65 5.17 3.09 6.35
C ILE A 65 4.68 3.32 7.78
N GLY A 66 3.49 2.82 8.09
CA GLY A 66 2.91 2.79 9.43
C GLY A 66 2.78 1.36 9.92
N ASP A 67 3.79 0.85 10.62
CA ASP A 67 3.83 -0.55 11.04
C ASP A 67 4.46 -0.66 12.46
N PRO A 68 3.79 -1.33 13.43
CA PRO A 68 4.22 -1.34 14.82
C PRO A 68 5.41 -2.29 15.06
N GLY A 69 6.61 -1.90 14.60
CA GLY A 69 7.87 -2.55 14.94
C GLY A 69 7.95 -4.03 14.54
N ARG A 70 7.42 -4.40 13.36
CA ARG A 70 7.42 -5.80 12.90
C ARG A 70 8.79 -6.26 12.44
N ALA A 71 8.98 -7.58 12.49
CA ALA A 71 10.25 -8.26 12.23
C ALA A 71 10.80 -8.06 10.80
N TYR A 72 9.97 -7.68 9.83
CA TYR A 72 10.34 -7.57 8.42
C TYR A 72 10.25 -6.13 7.90
N LEU A 73 10.33 -5.13 8.78
CA LEU A 73 10.51 -3.74 8.38
C LEU A 73 11.82 -3.57 7.58
N PRO A 74 11.83 -2.76 6.51
CA PRO A 74 13.04 -2.41 5.78
C PRO A 74 14.02 -1.56 6.61
#